data_AF-A0A5B7TUX1-F1
#
_entry.id   AF-A0A5B7TUX1-F1
#
_cell.length_a   1.000
_cell.length_b   1.000
_cell.length_c   1.000
_cell.angle_alpha   90.00
_cell.angle_beta   90.00
_cell.angle_gamma   90.00
#
_symmetry.space_group_name_H-M   'P 1'
#
loop_
_entity.id
_entity.type
_entity.pdbx_description
1 polymer ?
#
loop_
_entity_poly.entity_id
_entity_poly.type
_entity_poly.pdbx_seq_one_letter_code
_entity_poly.pdbx_strand_id
1 'polypeptide(L)'
;MYIEKGTKHSLLTGNESIEKTEIILSKSDSLAYLIAYKKFIKSKEVERRMIKMLGRSNYSPKEFTLYSRDSERVIDENAFSNLDTIKKAIEDEIYNLN
;
A
#
# COMPACT_ATOMS: atom_id res chain seq x y z
N MET A 1 1.17 13.13 -1.45
CA MET A 1 2.06 12.21 -2.19
C MET A 1 2.11 10.86 -1.50
N TYR A 2 1.71 9.80 -2.19
CA TYR A 2 1.87 8.41 -1.77
C TYR A 2 3.27 7.92 -2.12
N ILE A 3 3.92 7.23 -1.19
CA ILE A 3 5.18 6.52 -1.39
C ILE A 3 5.00 5.10 -0.89
N GLU A 4 5.21 4.10 -1.74
CA GLU A 4 5.27 2.70 -1.35
C GLU A 4 6.72 2.22 -1.44
N LYS A 5 7.22 1.59 -0.38
CA LYS A 5 8.53 0.96 -0.39
C LYS A 5 8.37 -0.54 -0.43
N GLY A 6 9.23 -1.18 -1.21
CA GLY A 6 9.26 -2.63 -1.30
C GLY A 6 10.58 -3.15 -1.81
N THR A 7 10.68 -4.48 -1.88
CA THR A 7 11.83 -5.15 -2.47
C THR A 7 11.50 -5.54 -3.90
N LYS A 8 12.34 -5.15 -4.87
CA LYS A 8 12.33 -5.71 -6.20
C LYS A 8 13.26 -6.93 -6.24
N HIS A 9 12.76 -8.04 -6.74
CA HIS A 9 13.53 -9.27 -6.90
C HIS A 9 14.00 -9.37 -8.36
N SER A 10 15.31 -9.33 -8.57
CA SER A 10 15.95 -9.48 -9.87
C SER A 10 16.85 -10.71 -9.87
N LEU A 11 16.75 -11.54 -10.91
CA LEU A 11 17.63 -12.70 -11.07
C LEU A 11 19.10 -12.30 -11.31
N LEU A 12 19.34 -11.09 -11.82
CA LEU A 12 20.67 -10.63 -12.22
C LEU A 12 21.37 -9.77 -11.16
N THR A 13 20.59 -8.94 -10.45
CA THR A 13 21.14 -7.93 -9.52
C THR A 13 20.77 -8.21 -8.06
N GLY A 14 20.03 -9.29 -7.80
CA GLY A 14 19.58 -9.65 -6.46
C GLY A 14 18.37 -8.83 -6.00
N ASN A 15 18.31 -8.58 -4.70
CA ASN A 15 17.21 -7.87 -4.07
C ASN A 15 17.54 -6.38 -3.94
N GLU A 16 16.73 -5.52 -4.54
CA GLU A 16 16.89 -4.07 -4.49
C GLU A 16 15.72 -3.44 -3.73
N SER A 17 16.02 -2.48 -2.85
CA SER A 17 14.97 -1.65 -2.28
C SER A 17 14.51 -0.64 -3.33
N ILE A 18 13.21 -0.59 -3.60
CA ILE A 18 12.64 0.38 -4.54
C ILE A 18 11.49 1.15 -3.89
N GLU A 19 11.29 2.37 -4.37
CA GLU A 19 10.17 3.22 -3.99
C GLU A 19 9.29 3.48 -5.22
N LYS A 20 7.98 3.43 -5.03
CA LYS A 20 6.97 3.84 -6.01
C LYS A 20 6.26 5.05 -5.48
N THR A 21 6.19 6.11 -6.28
CA THR A 21 5.53 7.36 -5.89
C THR A 21 4.29 7.61 -6.75
N GLU A 22 3.24 8.12 -6.13
CA GLU A 22 1.99 8.49 -6.82
C GLU A 22 1.34 9.71 -6.14
N ILE A 23 0.63 10.52 -6.92
CA ILE A 23 -0.21 11.59 -6.37
C ILE A 23 -1.63 11.05 -6.17
N ILE A 24 -2.10 11.04 -4.93
CA ILE A 24 -3.50 10.76 -4.59
C ILE A 24 -4.23 12.10 -4.48
N LEU A 25 -5.24 12.31 -5.32
CA LEU A 25 -6.15 13.44 -5.23
C LEU A 25 -7.37 13.06 -4.40
N SER A 26 -7.66 13.83 -3.36
CA SER A 26 -8.74 13.55 -2.41
C SER A 26 -9.31 14.86 -1.85
N LYS A 27 -10.55 14.78 -1.33
CA LYS A 27 -11.24 15.89 -0.67
C LYS A 27 -10.79 16.11 0.78
N SER A 28 -10.16 15.11 1.40
CA SER A 28 -9.62 15.17 2.76
C SER A 28 -8.44 14.20 2.94
N ASP A 29 -7.61 14.47 3.94
CA ASP A 29 -6.48 13.62 4.30
C ASP A 29 -6.94 12.23 4.76
N SER A 30 -8.03 12.16 5.53
CA SER A 30 -8.70 10.93 5.92
C SER A 30 -9.04 10.04 4.71
N LEU A 31 -9.68 10.61 3.69
CA LEU A 31 -10.01 9.87 2.48
C LEU A 31 -8.76 9.53 1.66
N ALA A 32 -7.77 10.42 1.61
CA ALA A 32 -6.50 10.17 0.93
C ALA A 32 -5.76 8.98 1.57
N TYR A 33 -5.77 8.90 2.90
CA TYR A 33 -5.20 7.81 3.67
C TYR A 33 -5.89 6.48 3.36
N LEU A 34 -7.23 6.44 3.35
CA LEU A 34 -7.95 5.21 3.00
C LEU A 34 -7.66 4.74 1.57
N ILE A 35 -7.53 5.68 0.62
CA ILE A 35 -7.14 5.35 -0.76
C ILE A 35 -5.71 4.79 -0.79
N ALA A 36 -4.77 5.41 -0.06
CA ALA A 36 -3.39 4.95 0.06
C ALA A 36 -3.32 3.53 0.67
N TYR A 37 -4.07 3.30 1.75
CA TYR A 37 -4.18 1.99 2.40
C TYR A 37 -4.73 0.94 1.45
N LYS A 38 -5.85 1.23 0.77
CA LYS A 38 -6.46 0.32 -0.21
C LYS A 38 -5.50 -0.02 -1.34
N LYS A 39 -4.70 0.93 -1.83
CA LYS A 39 -3.65 0.70 -2.84
C LYS A 39 -2.56 -0.23 -2.32
N PHE A 40 -2.07 0.01 -1.11
CA PHE A 40 -1.04 -0.82 -0.49
C PHE A 40 -1.49 -2.27 -0.29
N ILE A 41 -2.70 -2.47 0.25
CA ILE A 41 -3.29 -3.81 0.43
C ILE A 41 -3.49 -4.52 -0.92
N LYS A 42 -3.89 -3.80 -1.98
CA LYS A 42 -3.93 -4.37 -3.33
C LYS A 42 -2.55 -4.81 -3.82
N SER A 43 -1.49 -4.05 -3.55
CA SER A 43 -0.14 -4.45 -3.94
C SER A 43 0.28 -5.75 -3.22
N LYS A 44 -0.03 -5.88 -1.92
CA LYS A 44 0.19 -7.13 -1.17
C LYS A 44 -0.59 -8.30 -1.74
N GLU A 45 -1.84 -8.06 -2.15
CA GLU A 45 -2.65 -9.10 -2.76
C GLU A 45 -2.10 -9.56 -4.11
N VAL A 46 -1.62 -8.63 -4.95
CA VAL A 46 -0.97 -8.96 -6.22
C VAL A 46 0.27 -9.81 -5.98
N GLU A 47 1.11 -9.45 -5.00
CA GLU A 47 2.25 -10.28 -4.59
C GLU A 47 1.80 -11.69 -4.18
N ARG A 48 0.81 -11.79 -3.29
CA ARG A 48 0.26 -13.08 -2.82
C ARG A 48 -0.22 -13.95 -3.99
N ARG A 49 -0.96 -13.37 -4.93
CA ARG A 49 -1.45 -14.07 -6.13
C ARG A 49 -0.29 -14.52 -7.03
N MET A 50 0.70 -13.67 -7.25
CA MET A 50 1.89 -14.00 -8.04
C MET A 50 2.68 -15.16 -7.44
N ILE A 51 2.90 -15.14 -6.12
CA ILE A 51 3.56 -16.24 -5.40
C ILE A 51 2.73 -17.52 -5.53
N LYS A 52 1.41 -17.46 -5.35
CA LYS A 52 0.52 -18.62 -5.49
C LYS A 52 0.54 -19.22 -6.90
N MET A 53 0.59 -18.38 -7.94
CA MET A 53 0.52 -18.81 -9.34
C MET A 53 1.88 -19.22 -9.91
N LEU A 54 2.95 -18.54 -9.53
CA LEU A 54 4.27 -18.64 -10.18
C LEU A 54 5.38 -19.09 -9.22
N GLY A 55 5.09 -19.28 -7.94
CA GLY A 55 6.06 -19.61 -6.88
C GLY A 55 6.97 -18.43 -6.48
N ARG A 56 6.82 -17.26 -7.12
CA ARG A 56 7.63 -16.06 -6.86
C ARG A 56 6.89 -14.78 -7.21
N SER A 57 7.33 -13.66 -6.63
CA SER A 57 6.95 -12.31 -7.04
C SER A 57 8.20 -11.52 -7.43
N ASN A 58 8.07 -10.65 -8.43
CA ASN A 58 9.14 -9.71 -8.81
C ASN A 58 9.18 -8.49 -7.87
N TYR A 59 8.16 -8.32 -7.03
CA TYR A 59 8.06 -7.19 -6.11
C TYR A 59 7.30 -7.57 -4.84
N SER A 60 7.86 -7.17 -3.70
CA SER A 60 7.31 -7.39 -2.37
C SER A 60 7.10 -6.05 -1.65
N PRO A 61 5.87 -5.52 -1.61
CA PRO A 61 5.55 -4.29 -0.88
C PRO A 61 5.75 -4.47 0.63
N LYS A 62 6.47 -3.55 1.26
CA LYS A 62 6.79 -3.59 2.70
C LYS A 62 6.00 -2.59 3.50
N GLU A 63 5.95 -1.35 3.04
CA GLU A 63 5.30 -0.24 3.73
C GLU A 63 4.84 0.83 2.74
N PHE A 64 3.94 1.69 3.21
CA PHE A 64 3.61 2.92 2.50
C PHE A 64 3.64 4.12 3.46
N THR A 65 3.86 5.30 2.90
CA THR A 65 3.76 6.58 3.59
C THR A 65 2.96 7.55 2.72
N LEU A 66 2.16 8.39 3.36
CA LEU A 66 1.42 9.45 2.71
C LEU A 66 1.88 10.80 3.24
N TYR A 67 2.16 11.73 2.35
CA TYR A 67 2.49 13.12 2.65
C TYR A 67 1.38 14.06 2.15
N SER A 68 1.08 15.11 2.90
CA SER A 68 0.18 16.20 2.50
C SER A 68 0.84 17.06 1.42
N ARG A 69 0.17 18.15 1.01
CA ARG A 69 0.76 19.13 0.08
C ARG A 69 1.92 19.91 0.71
N ASP A 70 1.85 20.12 2.02
CA ASP A 70 2.85 20.85 2.79
C ASP A 70 4.02 19.96 3.22
N SER A 71 4.14 18.76 2.61
CA SER A 71 5.16 17.75 2.92
C SER A 71 5.10 17.20 4.36
N GLU A 72 3.98 17.40 5.05
CA GLU A 72 3.74 16.78 6.35
C GLU A 72 3.28 15.33 6.17
N ARG A 73 3.77 14.43 7.02
CA ARG A 73 3.30 13.04 7.00
C ARG A 73 1.85 13.01 7.45
N VAL A 74 0.97 12.46 6.62
CA VAL A 74 -0.41 12.16 7.00
C VAL A 74 -0.37 10.90 7.86
N ILE A 75 -0.54 11.10 9.17
CA ILE A 75 -0.52 10.02 10.17
C ILE A 75 -1.94 9.61 10.53
N ASP A 76 -2.05 8.34 10.87
CA ASP A 76 -3.22 7.54 11.21
C ASP A 76 -4.10 8.13 12.35
N GLU A 77 -3.44 8.61 13.41
CA GLU A 77 -4.03 8.73 14.74
C GLU A 77 -5.06 9.86 14.92
N ASN A 78 -5.08 10.84 14.02
CA ASN A 78 -5.94 12.03 14.15
C ASN A 78 -7.22 11.96 13.30
N ALA A 79 -7.39 10.94 12.45
CA ALA A 79 -8.38 10.97 11.38
C ALA A 79 -9.63 10.11 11.61
N PHE A 80 -9.58 9.08 12.47
CA PHE A 80 -10.66 8.10 12.58
C PHE A 80 -10.72 7.39 13.94
N SER A 81 -11.88 7.39 14.60
CA SER A 81 -12.13 6.61 15.83
C SER A 81 -12.25 5.09 15.59
N ASN A 82 -12.54 4.67 14.36
CA ASN A 82 -12.83 3.27 14.00
C ASN A 82 -11.89 2.74 12.89
N LEU A 83 -10.66 3.25 12.81
CA LEU A 83 -9.81 2.97 11.64
C LEU A 83 -9.51 1.49 11.45
N ASP A 84 -9.22 0.77 12.52
CA ASP A 84 -8.88 -0.65 12.45
C ASP A 84 -10.03 -1.47 11.86
N THR A 85 -11.27 -1.15 12.23
CA THR A 85 -12.47 -1.76 11.64
C THR A 85 -12.55 -1.49 10.15
N ILE A 86 -12.26 -0.26 9.72
CA ILE A 86 -12.27 0.13 8.30
C ILE A 86 -11.15 -0.57 7.52
N LYS A 87 -9.93 -0.62 8.07
CA LYS A 87 -8.79 -1.34 7.48
C LYS A 87 -9.09 -2.81 7.30
N LYS A 88 -9.64 -3.45 8.33
CA LYS A 88 -10.06 -4.84 8.27
C LYS A 88 -11.12 -5.07 7.19
N ALA A 89 -12.13 -4.21 7.11
CA ALA A 89 -13.13 -4.30 6.05
C ALA A 89 -12.53 -4.17 4.64
N ILE A 90 -11.53 -3.29 4.45
CA ILE A 90 -10.80 -3.15 3.18
C ILE A 90 -9.98 -4.41 2.86
N GLU A 91 -9.31 -4.99 3.86
CA GLU A 91 -8.56 -6.24 3.70
C GLU A 91 -9.49 -7.40 3.36
N ASP A 92 -10.59 -7.56 4.09
CA ASP A 92 -11.60 -8.58 3.83
C ASP A 92 -12.20 -8.41 2.42
N GLU A 93 -12.51 -7.18 2.00
CA GLU A 93 -12.98 -6.89 0.63
C GLU A 93 -11.95 -7.37 -0.40
N ILE A 94 -10.68 -7.02 -0.25
CA ILE A 94 -9.65 -7.32 -1.27
C ILE A 94 -9.27 -8.80 -1.28
N TYR A 95 -9.14 -9.43 -0.12
CA TYR A 95 -8.68 -10.80 -0.02
C TYR A 95 -9.76 -11.83 -0.30
N ASN A 96 -11.03 -11.51 -0.06
CA ASN A 96 -12.17 -12.40 -0.31
C ASN A 96 -12.83 -12.21 -1.69
N LEU A 97 -12.32 -11.31 -2.55
CA LEU A 97 -12.72 -11.20 -3.96
C LEU A 97 -12.13 -12.34 -4.85
N ASN A 98 -12.00 -13.56 -4.30
CA ASN A 98 -11.46 -14.75 -4.99
C ASN A 98 -12.32 -15.99 -4.74
#